data_AF-A0A095VGJ3-F1
#
_entry.id   AF-A0A095VGJ3-F1
#
_cell.length_a   1.000
_cell.length_b   1.000
_cell.length_c   1.000
_cell.angle_alpha   90.00
_cell.angle_beta   90.00
_cell.angle_gamma   90.00
#
_symmetry.space_group_name_H-M   'P 1'
#
loop_
_entity.id
_entity.type
_entity.pdbx_description
1 polymer ?
#
loop_
_entity_poly.entity_id
_entity_poly.type
_entity_poly.pdbx_seq_one_letter_code
_entity_poly.pdbx_strand_id
1 'polypeptide(L)'
;MGLSIKTEEADRLARELSRLTGETMTDAITKAMRERLERLRAEREAQGDYTARVEAFVRKRAHLFDRRPVTKEEWDEAVGDTPEQLGLPK
;
A
#
# COMPACT_ATOMS: atom_id res chain seq x y z
N MET A 1 13.26 31.24 4.78
CA MET A 1 11.86 31.72 4.95
C MET A 1 11.23 30.99 6.12
N GLY A 2 10.36 31.65 6.89
CA GLY A 2 9.78 31.09 8.12
C GLY A 2 8.27 30.89 8.01
N LEU A 3 7.79 29.78 8.57
CA LEU A 3 6.36 29.48 8.75
C LEU A 3 5.91 30.06 10.10
N SER A 4 4.87 30.89 10.10
CA SER A 4 4.27 31.43 11.34
C SER A 4 2.91 30.79 11.57
N ILE A 5 2.80 29.95 12.61
CA ILE A 5 1.53 29.36 13.09
C ILE A 5 1.23 29.96 14.47
N LYS A 6 0.06 30.57 14.64
CA LYS A 6 -0.30 31.35 15.84
C LYS A 6 -1.55 30.79 16.53
N THR A 7 -1.52 29.51 16.87
CA THR A 7 -2.58 28.87 17.65
C THR A 7 -1.98 28.23 18.91
N GLU A 8 -2.69 28.32 20.04
CA GLU A 8 -2.25 27.72 21.30
C GLU A 8 -2.10 26.20 21.21
N GLU A 9 -2.97 25.57 20.42
CA GLU A 9 -2.92 24.13 20.17
C GLU A 9 -1.63 23.73 19.44
N ALA A 10 -1.23 24.46 18.39
CA ALA A 10 -0.02 24.13 17.64
C ALA A 10 1.24 24.31 18.50
N ASP A 11 1.31 25.36 19.33
CA ASP A 11 2.44 25.56 20.26
C ASP A 11 2.49 24.42 21.30
N ARG A 12 1.34 24.03 21.87
CA ARG A 12 1.25 22.92 22.82
C ARG A 12 1.74 21.61 22.22
N LEU A 13 1.23 21.24 21.05
CA LEU A 13 1.60 20.02 20.33
C LEU A 13 3.09 20.03 19.95
N ALA A 14 3.61 21.17 19.47
CA ALA A 14 5.02 21.31 19.13
C ALA A 14 5.94 21.11 20.34
N ARG A 15 5.58 21.70 21.50
CA ARG A 15 6.35 21.56 22.74
C ARG A 15 6.28 20.16 23.32
N GLU A 16 5.13 19.52 23.21
CA GLU A 16 4.96 18.13 23.65
C GLU A 16 5.79 17.18 22.79
N LEU A 17 5.68 17.30 21.46
CA LEU A 17 6.42 16.48 20.53
C LEU A 17 7.94 16.64 20.72
N SER A 18 8.43 17.87 20.79
CA SER A 18 9.85 18.16 21.04
C SER A 18 10.35 17.56 22.36
N ARG A 19 9.55 17.63 23.44
CA ARG A 19 9.91 17.01 24.73
C ARG A 19 9.96 15.49 24.66
N LEU A 20 9.03 14.87 23.94
CA LEU A 20 8.97 13.41 23.81
C LEU A 20 10.07 12.86 22.91
N THR A 21 10.45 13.58 21.85
CA THR A 21 11.50 13.13 20.91
C THR A 21 12.91 13.57 21.31
N GLY A 22 13.04 14.58 22.19
CA GLY A 22 14.33 15.20 22.52
C GLY A 22 14.90 16.08 21.40
N GLU A 23 14.10 16.36 20.36
CA GLU A 23 14.48 17.17 19.21
C GLU A 23 14.12 18.65 19.41
N THR A 24 14.68 19.54 18.60
CA THR A 24 14.21 20.93 18.57
C THR A 24 12.77 21.01 18.10
N MET A 25 12.00 22.03 18.53
CA MET A 25 10.63 22.23 18.03
C MET A 25 10.58 22.27 16.49
N THR A 26 11.57 22.92 15.85
CA THR A 26 11.64 22.99 14.39
C THR A 26 11.83 21.61 13.76
N ASP A 27 12.74 20.79 14.28
CA ASP A 27 13.01 19.46 13.73
C ASP A 27 11.83 18.51 13.95
N ALA A 28 11.27 18.51 15.16
CA ALA A 28 10.15 17.68 15.56
C ALA A 28 8.92 17.94 14.66
N ILE A 29 8.54 19.22 14.48
CA ILE A 29 7.39 19.58 13.63
C ILE A 29 7.71 19.27 12.15
N THR A 30 8.94 19.56 11.70
CA THR A 30 9.34 19.29 10.31
C THR A 30 9.26 17.82 9.96
N LYS A 31 9.72 16.94 10.87
CA LYS A 31 9.62 15.48 10.72
C LYS A 31 8.16 15.03 10.75
N ALA A 32 7.37 15.46 11.73
CA ALA A 32 5.95 15.10 11.82
C ALA A 32 5.15 15.51 10.57
N MET A 33 5.39 16.71 10.04
CA MET A 33 4.77 17.15 8.78
C MET A 33 5.20 16.30 7.59
N ARG A 34 6.50 15.96 7.49
CA ARG A 34 7.04 15.10 6.44
C ARG A 34 6.40 13.72 6.47
N GLU A 35 6.36 13.09 7.64
CA GLU A 35 5.76 11.77 7.82
C GLU A 35 4.27 11.77 7.49
N ARG A 36 3.53 12.82 7.91
CA ARG A 36 2.11 12.94 7.56
C ARG A 36 1.90 13.09 6.06
N LEU A 37 2.73 13.90 5.39
CA LEU A 37 2.68 14.06 3.94
C LEU A 37 3.03 12.76 3.21
N GLU A 38 4.00 12.01 3.71
CA GLU A 38 4.39 10.72 3.15
C GLU A 38 3.27 9.69 3.26
N ARG A 39 2.63 9.56 4.43
CA ARG A 39 1.45 8.69 4.62
C ARG A 39 0.33 9.06 3.66
N LEU A 40 -0.01 10.34 3.54
CA LEU A 40 -1.07 10.80 2.64
C LEU A 40 -0.74 10.57 1.16
N ARG A 41 0.53 10.71 0.76
CA ARG A 41 0.97 10.42 -0.61
C ARG A 41 0.87 8.92 -0.91
N ALA A 42 1.30 8.07 0.02
CA ALA A 42 1.21 6.62 -0.11
C ALA A 42 -0.26 6.15 -0.17
N GLU A 43 -1.14 6.70 0.67
CA GLU A 43 -2.58 6.44 0.62
C GLU A 43 -3.18 6.84 -0.74
N ARG A 44 -2.80 8.02 -1.25
CA ARG A 44 -3.28 8.50 -2.55
C ARG A 44 -2.76 7.68 -3.73
N GLU A 45 -1.52 7.22 -3.68
CA GLU A 45 -0.94 6.33 -4.70
C GLU A 45 -1.60 4.94 -4.67
N ALA A 46 -1.86 4.41 -3.48
CA ALA A 46 -2.58 3.15 -3.31
C ALA A 46 -4.02 3.24 -3.84
N GLN A 47 -4.69 4.39 -3.71
CA GLN A 47 -6.03 4.64 -4.25
C GLN A 47 -6.03 4.99 -5.74
N GLY A 48 -5.00 5.69 -6.21
CA GLY A 48 -5.02 6.41 -7.48
C GLY A 48 -4.90 5.52 -8.71
N ASP A 49 -4.27 4.35 -8.60
CA ASP A 49 -4.12 3.48 -9.77
C ASP A 49 -3.91 2.00 -9.41
N TYR A 50 -4.87 1.43 -8.67
CA TYR A 50 -4.85 -0.01 -8.36
C TYR A 50 -4.66 -0.84 -9.64
N THR A 51 -5.36 -0.47 -10.72
CA THR A 51 -5.30 -1.14 -12.02
C THR A 51 -3.89 -1.11 -12.61
N ALA A 52 -3.25 0.06 -12.77
CA ALA A 52 -1.90 0.10 -13.32
C ALA A 52 -0.86 -0.52 -12.38
N ARG A 53 -1.07 -0.47 -11.06
CA ARG A 53 -0.19 -1.14 -10.09
C ARG A 53 -0.27 -2.66 -10.26
N VAL A 54 -1.48 -3.21 -10.40
CA VAL A 54 -1.68 -4.64 -10.69
C VAL A 54 -1.10 -4.99 -12.06
N GLU A 55 -1.33 -4.17 -13.08
CA GLU A 55 -0.79 -4.41 -14.43
C GLU A 55 0.74 -4.39 -14.43
N ALA A 56 1.38 -3.42 -13.77
CA ALA A 56 2.83 -3.34 -13.63
C ALA A 56 3.39 -4.54 -12.85
N PHE A 57 2.72 -4.95 -11.78
CA PHE A 57 3.09 -6.14 -11.01
C PHE A 57 3.05 -7.42 -11.86
N VAL A 58 1.95 -7.61 -12.60
CA VAL A 58 1.76 -8.75 -13.52
C VAL A 58 2.82 -8.71 -14.62
N ARG A 59 3.00 -7.57 -15.30
CA ARG A 59 3.99 -7.41 -16.39
C ARG A 59 5.41 -7.78 -15.95
N LYS A 60 5.81 -7.37 -14.74
CA LYS A 60 7.14 -7.68 -14.19
C LYS A 60 7.36 -9.19 -13.95
N ARG A 61 6.29 -9.96 -13.73
CA ARG A 61 6.37 -11.38 -13.36
C ARG A 61 5.86 -12.33 -14.43
N ALA A 62 5.15 -11.84 -15.44
CA ALA A 62 4.49 -12.66 -16.45
C ALA A 62 5.43 -13.59 -17.23
N HIS A 63 6.74 -13.28 -17.26
CA HIS A 63 7.77 -14.11 -17.89
C HIS A 63 8.23 -15.28 -17.01
N LEU A 64 7.93 -15.27 -15.72
CA LEU A 64 8.28 -16.33 -14.78
C LEU A 64 7.31 -17.51 -14.83
N PHE A 65 6.15 -17.33 -15.46
CA PHE A 65 5.08 -18.32 -15.51
C PHE A 65 4.80 -18.73 -16.95
N ASP A 66 4.51 -20.01 -17.16
CA ASP A 66 3.89 -20.47 -18.39
C ASP A 66 2.45 -19.94 -18.45
N ARG A 67 2.09 -19.30 -19.56
CA ARG A 67 0.79 -18.64 -19.76
C ARG A 67 0.04 -19.20 -20.96
N ARG A 68 0.41 -20.41 -21.42
CA ARG A 68 -0.41 -21.11 -22.41
C ARG A 68 -1.80 -21.40 -21.82
N PRO A 69 -2.85 -21.45 -22.66
CA PRO A 69 -4.14 -21.96 -22.22
C PRO A 69 -3.97 -23.33 -21.59
N VAL A 70 -4.56 -23.50 -20.40
CA VAL A 70 -4.59 -24.78 -19.68
C VAL A 70 -5.72 -25.62 -20.26
N THR A 71 -5.50 -26.92 -20.45
CA THR A 71 -6.54 -27.87 -20.84
C THR A 71 -7.50 -28.13 -19.68
N LYS A 72 -8.70 -28.64 -19.98
CA LYS A 72 -9.64 -29.03 -18.92
C LYS A 72 -9.03 -30.09 -17.99
N GLU A 73 -8.34 -31.08 -18.55
CA GLU A 73 -7.71 -32.17 -17.81
C GLU A 73 -6.60 -31.66 -16.87
N GLU A 74 -5.71 -30.79 -17.36
CA GLU A 74 -4.66 -30.16 -16.52
C GLU A 74 -5.27 -29.28 -15.41
N TRP A 75 -6.38 -28.60 -15.69
CA TRP A 75 -7.09 -27.81 -14.68
C TRP A 75 -7.70 -28.72 -13.61
N ASP A 76 -8.43 -29.76 -14.02
CA ASP A 76 -9.08 -30.73 -13.14
C ASP A 76 -8.05 -31.44 -12.23
N GLU A 77 -6.87 -31.78 -12.78
CA GLU A 77 -5.75 -32.34 -12.00
C GLU A 77 -5.17 -31.33 -10.99
N ALA A 78 -5.01 -30.06 -11.39
CA ALA A 78 -4.42 -29.02 -10.54
C ALA A 78 -5.34 -28.60 -9.37
N VAL A 79 -6.66 -28.56 -9.59
CA VAL A 79 -7.62 -28.17 -8.54
C VAL A 79 -7.98 -29.34 -7.62
N GLY A 80 -7.70 -30.58 -8.03
CA GLY A 80 -7.92 -31.79 -7.22
C GLY A 80 -9.39 -32.17 -7.02
N ASP A 81 -10.29 -31.42 -7.64
CA ASP A 81 -11.73 -31.62 -7.63
C ASP A 81 -12.15 -32.18 -8.99
N THR A 82 -12.33 -33.50 -9.07
CA THR A 82 -13.01 -34.09 -10.23
C THR A 82 -14.48 -33.69 -10.23
N PRO A 83 -15.13 -33.51 -11.39
CA PRO A 83 -16.58 -33.26 -11.47
C PRO A 83 -17.41 -34.29 -10.67
N GLU A 84 -16.93 -35.52 -10.60
CA GLU A 84 -17.50 -36.60 -9.77
C GLU A 84 -17.40 -36.34 -8.25
N GLN A 85 -16.33 -35.72 -7.76
CA GLN A 85 -16.16 -35.33 -6.35
C GLN A 85 -17.00 -34.10 -5.96
N LEU A 86 -17.25 -33.20 -6.91
CA LEU A 86 -18.08 -32.01 -6.73
C LEU A 86 -19.58 -32.23 -6.96
N GLY A 87 -19.98 -33.42 -7.43
CA GLY A 87 -21.39 -33.75 -7.70
C GLY A 87 -22.00 -32.96 -8.87
N LEU A 88 -21.18 -32.47 -9.79
CA LEU A 88 -21.64 -31.70 -10.96
C LEU A 88 -22.01 -32.67 -12.10
N PRO A 89 -23.10 -32.40 -12.86
CA PRO A 89 -23.46 -33.21 -14.02
C PRO A 89 -22.38 -33.09 -15.12
N LYS A 90 -22.12 -34.21 -15.81
CA LYS A 90 -21.15 -34.33 -16.90
C LYS A 90 -21.41 -33.40 -18.07
#